data_AF-A0A2N3EMR4-F1
#
_entry.id   AF-A0A2N3EMR4-F1
#
_cell.length_a   1.000
_cell.length_b   1.000
_cell.length_c   1.000
_cell.angle_alpha   90.00
_cell.angle_beta   90.00
_cell.angle_gamma   90.00
#
_symmetry.space_group_name_H-M   'P 1'
#
loop_
_entity.id
_entity.type
_entity.pdbx_description
1 polymer ?
#
loop_
_entity_poly.entity_id
_entity_poly.type
_entity_poly.pdbx_seq_one_letter_code
_entity_poly.pdbx_strand_id
1 'polypeptide(L)' 'MPAPFLYTPPMAPYLTVLHEDDDLLVLDKQGGLLCVAGKPAEHGDCLEARARRAY' A
#
# COMPACT_ATOMS: atom_id res chain seq x y z
N MET A 1 -7.17 17.14 -22.85
CA MET A 1 -6.01 16.37 -22.34
C MET A 1 -6.49 15.58 -21.13
N PRO A 2 -6.05 14.32 -20.91
CA PRO A 2 -6.40 13.61 -19.69
C PRO A 2 -5.82 14.33 -18.47
N ALA A 3 -6.53 14.27 -17.34
CA ALA A 3 -6.04 14.83 -16.09
C ALA A 3 -4.76 14.11 -15.64
N PRO A 4 -3.84 14.80 -14.94
CA PRO A 4 -2.69 14.15 -14.33
C PRO A 4 -3.14 13.11 -13.32
N PHE A 5 -2.46 11.97 -13.28
CA PHE A 5 -2.69 10.95 -12.27
C PHE A 5 -2.15 11.46 -10.93
N LEU A 6 -3.05 11.80 -10.01
CA LEU A 6 -2.70 12.23 -8.66
C LEU A 6 -2.72 11.02 -7.72
N TYR A 7 -1.55 10.61 -7.23
CA TYR A 7 -1.43 9.48 -6.33
C TYR A 7 -1.60 9.90 -4.87
N THR A 8 -2.81 9.73 -4.33
CA THR A 8 -3.17 10.02 -2.94
C THR A 8 -3.78 8.78 -2.30
N PRO A 9 -2.96 7.78 -1.90
CA PRO A 9 -3.49 6.55 -1.33
C PRO A 9 -4.20 6.81 0.01
N PRO A 10 -5.21 5.99 0.37
CA PRO A 10 -5.88 6.11 1.66
C PRO A 10 -4.91 5.86 2.82
N MET A 11 -5.12 6.59 3.92
CA MET A 11 -4.29 6.48 5.14
C MET A 11 -5.01 5.80 6.31
N ALA A 12 -6.32 5.57 6.19
CA ALA A 12 -7.15 4.96 7.22
C ALA A 12 -8.17 3.97 6.61
N PRO A 13 -8.30 2.74 7.14
CA PRO A 13 -7.30 2.09 8.03
C PRO A 13 -5.92 2.06 7.37
N TYR A 14 -4.85 2.03 8.16
CA TYR A 14 -3.49 2.10 7.61
C TYR A 14 -3.06 0.78 6.95
N LEU A 15 -3.34 -0.33 7.64
CA LEU A 15 -3.27 -1.71 7.17
C LEU A 15 -4.42 -2.48 7.81
N THR A 16 -5.09 -3.34 7.05
CA THR A 16 -6.10 -4.26 7.57
C THR A 16 -5.54 -5.67 7.46
N VAL A 17 -5.25 -6.31 8.60
CA VAL A 17 -4.74 -7.69 8.64
C VAL A 17 -5.88 -8.67 8.59
N LEU A 18 -5.79 -9.64 7.68
CA LEU A 18 -6.70 -10.78 7.61
C LEU A 18 -6.10 -12.02 8.29
N HIS A 19 -4.78 -12.18 8.20
CA HIS A 19 -4.03 -13.27 8.81
C HIS A 19 -2.58 -12.85 9.06
N GLU A 20 -2.00 -13.32 10.15
CA GLU A 20 -0.61 -13.09 10.53
C GLU A 20 -0.09 -14.31 11.29
N ASP A 21 1.03 -14.87 10.82
CA ASP A 21 1.83 -15.87 11.52
C ASP A 21 3.33 -15.64 11.23
N ASP A 22 4.19 -16.57 11.70
CA ASP A 22 5.65 -16.46 11.59
C ASP A 22 6.16 -16.47 10.13
N ASP A 23 5.37 -16.99 9.19
CA ASP A 23 5.76 -17.18 7.79
C ASP A 23 5.00 -16.24 6.83
N LEU A 24 3.76 -15.86 7.16
CA LEU A 24 2.81 -15.21 6.25
C LEU A 24 2.05 -14.06 6.91
N LEU A 25 2.04 -12.93 6.20
CA LEU A 25 1.16 -11.79 6.46
C LEU A 25 0.18 -11.61 5.30
N VAL A 26 -1.13 -11.72 5.59
CA VAL A 26 -2.21 -11.52 4.62
C VAL A 26 -2.95 -10.23 4.94
N LEU A 27 -2.94 -9.30 3.99
CA LEU A 27 -3.51 -7.96 4.15
C LEU A 27 -4.67 -7.75 3.18
N ASP A 28 -5.75 -7.12 3.66
CA ASP A 28 -6.81 -6.59 2.80
C ASP A 28 -6.34 -5.27 2.16
N LYS A 29 -5.99 -5.33 0.87
CA LYS A 29 -5.44 -4.19 0.17
C LYS A 29 -6.53 -3.21 -0.24
N GLN A 30 -6.45 -2.01 0.32
CA GLN A 30 -7.32 -0.90 -0.06
C GLN A 30 -7.26 -0.56 -1.56
N GLY A 31 -8.39 -0.16 -2.11
CA GLY A 31 -8.46 0.48 -3.42
C GLY A 31 -7.67 1.79 -3.42
N GLY A 32 -6.95 2.07 -4.51
CA GLY A 32 -6.11 3.28 -4.62
C GLY A 32 -4.71 3.17 -3.99
N LEU A 33 -4.42 2.13 -3.20
CA LEU A 33 -3.06 1.84 -2.71
C LEU A 33 -2.37 0.87 -3.69
N LEU A 34 -1.15 1.22 -4.13
CA LEU A 34 -0.32 0.32 -4.93
C LEU A 34 0.12 -0.90 -4.11
N CYS A 35 0.24 -2.07 -4.75
CA CYS A 35 0.78 -3.25 -4.07
C CYS A 35 2.28 -3.09 -3.76
N VAL A 36 3.03 -2.58 -4.74
CA VAL A 36 4.49 -2.37 -4.71
C VAL A 36 4.82 -0.95 -5.19
N ALA A 37 6.03 -0.48 -4.91
CA ALA A 37 6.43 0.87 -5.26
C ALA A 37 6.35 1.12 -6.78
N GLY A 38 5.78 2.25 -7.16
CA GLY A 38 5.81 2.73 -8.54
C GLY A 38 7.19 3.25 -8.95
N LYS A 39 7.40 3.48 -10.25
CA LYS A 39 8.67 4.04 -10.75
C LYS A 39 8.96 5.47 -10.25
N PRO A 40 8.00 6.42 -10.26
CA PRO A 40 8.23 7.74 -9.69
C PRO A 40 8.42 7.65 -8.17
N ALA A 41 9.34 8.45 -7.62
CA ALA A 41 9.62 8.46 -6.18
C ALA A 41 8.37 8.79 -5.33
N GLU A 42 7.47 9.63 -5.86
CA GLU A 42 6.17 9.96 -5.25
C GLU A 42 5.22 8.75 -5.13
N HIS A 43 5.46 7.66 -5.87
CA HIS A 43 4.69 6.41 -5.79
C HIS A 43 5.35 5.36 -4.88
N GLY A 44 6.21 5.81 -3.96
CA GLY A 44 6.89 4.92 -3.00
C GLY A 44 5.98 4.42 -1.88
N ASP A 45 4.93 5.15 -1.54
CA ASP A 45 3.92 4.70 -0.57
C ASP A 45 3.07 3.59 -1.19
N CYS A 46 3.24 2.35 -0.72
CA CYS A 46 2.58 1.15 -1.24
C CYS A 46 2.37 0.13 -0.11
N LEU A 47 1.53 -0.88 -0.36
CA LEU A 47 1.20 -1.92 0.61
C LEU A 47 2.46 -2.61 1.16
N GLU A 48 3.40 -3.01 0.29
CA GLU A 48 4.65 -3.66 0.69
C GLU A 48 5.48 -2.77 1.62
N ALA A 49 5.68 -1.49 1.26
CA ALA A 49 6.46 -0.57 2.08
C ALA A 49 5.81 -0.30 3.43
N ARG A 50 4.47 -0.20 3.47
CA ARG A 50 3.73 -0.06 4.73
C ARG A 50 3.84 -1.31 5.60
N ALA A 51 3.73 -2.50 5.00
CA ALA A 51 3.86 -3.78 5.70
C ALA A 51 5.26 -3.93 6.33
N ARG A 52 6.33 -3.76 5.54
CA ARG A 52 7.74 -3.82 6.02
C ARG A 52 8.08 -2.82 7.13
N ARG A 53 7.30 -1.76 7.27
CA ARG A 53 7.49 -0.74 8.32
C ARG A 53 6.79 -1.13 9.63
N ALA A 54 5.71 -1.90 9.54
CA ALA A 54 4.85 -2.25 10.67
C ALA A 54 5.09 -3.67 11.22
N TYR A 55 5.64 -4.55 10.39
CA TYR A 55 5.94 -5.96 10.66
C TYR A 55 7.39 -6.25 10.22
#